data_AF-A0AAV1A2U6-F1
#
_entry.id   AF-A0AAV1A2U6-F1
#
_cell.length_a   1.000
_cell.length_b   1.000
_cell.length_c   1.000
_cell.angle_alpha   90.00
_cell.angle_beta   90.00
_cell.angle_gamma   90.00
#
_symmetry.space_group_name_H-M   'P 1'
#
loop_
_entity.id
_entity.type
_entity.pdbx_description
1 polymer ?
#
loop_
_entity_poly.entity_id
_entity_poly.type
_entity_poly.pdbx_seq_one_letter_code
_entity_poly.pdbx_strand_id
1 'polypeptide(L)'
;MKDRPSLSPMAPSTFLRTTRFISAYDDVVSEVEVPSLPSGFPNDIMQEWKPKFTMLLSDESKQELISREKKDRRDFDEISVLATRMGLYSHMYSKVAVFSKVPLPNYRYDLDERRPQREVSMPITVFRRVGAHFEEYLSRKSRTNKSFSDLSSSDGSLGTDEGPFEQPEPLASSKAVVEKILWQRSLQMRVVQQAWQESSEGKRMLEFRRNLPGYKEKEAILSVISKNQVELCITKTIL
;
A
#
# COMPACT_ATOMS: atom_id res chain seq x y z
N MET A 1 -85.52 -25.88 -2.44
CA MET A 1 -85.47 -25.50 -1.02
C MET A 1 -84.17 -26.00 -0.43
N LYS A 2 -83.48 -25.13 0.31
CA LYS A 2 -82.34 -25.39 1.22
C LYS A 2 -81.00 -25.69 0.53
N ASP A 3 -80.18 -24.68 0.33
CA ASP A 3 -79.29 -24.00 1.31
C ASP A 3 -77.96 -24.73 1.42
N ARG A 4 -77.00 -24.23 0.63
CA ARG A 4 -75.57 -24.56 0.72
C ARG A 4 -74.93 -23.48 1.60
N PRO A 5 -74.28 -23.82 2.74
CA PRO A 5 -73.73 -22.83 3.64
C PRO A 5 -72.35 -22.30 3.19
N SER A 6 -72.27 -20.97 3.16
CA SER A 6 -71.16 -20.07 3.53
C SER A 6 -69.71 -20.55 3.38
N LEU A 7 -69.02 -20.07 2.33
CA LEU A 7 -67.59 -19.81 2.36
C LEU A 7 -67.38 -18.33 2.72
N SER A 8 -66.88 -18.06 3.93
CA SER A 8 -66.36 -16.75 4.29
C SER A 8 -65.02 -16.49 3.59
N PRO A 9 -64.71 -15.23 3.23
CA PRO A 9 -63.58 -14.89 2.36
C PRO A 9 -62.24 -14.99 3.10
N MET A 10 -61.33 -15.77 2.55
CA MET A 10 -59.93 -15.79 2.98
C MET A 10 -59.25 -14.54 2.41
N ALA A 11 -58.67 -13.71 3.28
CA ALA A 11 -57.98 -12.48 2.92
C ALA A 11 -56.75 -12.74 2.01
N PRO A 12 -56.41 -11.82 1.10
CA PRO A 12 -55.26 -11.98 0.21
C PRO A 12 -53.95 -11.93 1.00
N SER A 13 -53.10 -12.94 0.83
CA SER A 13 -51.74 -12.93 1.32
C SER A 13 -50.96 -11.83 0.60
N THR A 14 -50.62 -10.77 1.33
CA THR A 14 -49.67 -9.76 0.87
C THR A 14 -48.29 -10.41 0.78
N PHE A 15 -47.89 -10.80 -0.43
CA PHE A 15 -46.48 -11.05 -0.75
C PHE A 15 -45.75 -9.71 -0.68
N LEU A 16 -45.21 -9.38 0.50
CA LEU A 16 -44.15 -8.38 0.62
C LEU A 16 -42.90 -8.98 -0.04
N ARG A 17 -42.69 -8.59 -1.29
CA ARG A 17 -41.49 -8.88 -2.06
C ARG A 17 -40.36 -8.03 -1.51
N THR A 18 -39.79 -8.45 -0.39
CA THR A 18 -38.52 -7.89 0.11
C THR A 18 -37.42 -8.29 -0.86
N THR A 19 -37.06 -7.37 -1.75
CA THR A 19 -35.80 -7.44 -2.49
C THR A 19 -34.66 -7.36 -1.48
N ARG A 20 -34.13 -8.52 -1.09
CA ARG A 20 -32.86 -8.59 -0.37
C ARG A 20 -31.76 -8.11 -1.31
N PHE A 21 -31.14 -7.01 -0.92
CA PHE A 21 -29.84 -6.58 -1.41
C PHE A 21 -28.84 -7.70 -1.06
N ILE A 22 -28.33 -8.40 -2.07
CA ILE A 22 -27.30 -9.43 -1.88
C ILE A 22 -25.96 -8.71 -1.98
N SER A 23 -25.34 -8.45 -0.82
CA SER A 23 -23.94 -8.03 -0.71
C SER A 23 -23.04 -9.23 -0.97
N ALA A 24 -22.05 -9.10 -1.86
CA ALA A 24 -21.15 -10.18 -2.25
C ALA A 24 -20.02 -10.46 -1.22
N TYR A 25 -20.12 -9.95 0.00
CA TYR A 25 -19.07 -10.03 1.02
C TYR A 25 -19.54 -10.40 2.44
N ASP A 26 -20.81 -10.77 2.64
CA ASP A 26 -21.30 -11.22 3.95
C ASP A 26 -21.67 -12.70 3.89
N ASP A 27 -20.66 -13.55 4.06
CA ASP A 27 -20.87 -14.93 4.47
C ASP A 27 -19.74 -15.33 5.43
N VAL A 28 -19.83 -14.84 6.68
CA VAL A 28 -19.49 -15.54 7.94
C VAL A 28 -20.09 -14.70 9.06
N VAL A 29 -21.37 -14.93 9.37
CA VAL A 29 -21.86 -14.70 10.73
C VAL A 29 -21.39 -15.91 11.53
N SER A 30 -20.23 -15.80 12.17
CA SER A 30 -19.88 -16.74 13.24
C SER A 30 -20.74 -16.38 14.44
N GLU A 31 -21.82 -17.13 14.63
CA GLU A 31 -22.42 -17.29 15.95
C GLU A 31 -21.28 -17.71 16.89
N VAL A 32 -20.95 -16.84 17.85
CA VAL A 32 -19.93 -17.12 18.86
C VAL A 32 -20.56 -18.08 19.86
N GLU A 33 -20.60 -19.35 19.48
CA GLU A 33 -20.74 -20.44 20.44
C GLU A 33 -19.41 -20.58 21.15
N VAL A 34 -19.37 -20.22 22.43
CA VAL A 34 -18.17 -20.31 23.28
C VAL A 34 -17.82 -21.80 23.45
N PRO A 35 -16.72 -22.32 22.87
CA PRO A 35 -16.36 -23.71 23.06
C PRO A 35 -15.70 -23.84 24.44
N SER A 36 -16.31 -24.64 25.30
CA SER A 36 -15.65 -25.16 26.50
C SER A 36 -14.38 -25.93 26.10
N LEU A 37 -13.26 -25.60 26.76
CA LEU A 37 -11.91 -26.11 26.49
C LEU A 37 -11.81 -27.64 26.39
N PRO A 38 -10.98 -28.17 25.46
CA PRO A 38 -10.26 -29.41 25.71
C PRO A 38 -9.08 -29.12 26.66
N SER A 39 -9.21 -29.68 27.87
CA SER A 39 -8.20 -29.73 28.93
C SER A 39 -6.98 -30.56 28.52
N GLY A 40 -6.12 -30.00 27.66
CA GLY A 40 -4.89 -30.67 27.23
C GLY A 40 -3.87 -29.68 26.67
N PHE A 41 -3.16 -28.99 27.56
CA PHE A 41 -1.96 -28.15 27.34
C PHE A 41 -2.10 -26.78 26.63
N PRO A 42 -2.33 -25.70 27.41
CA PRO A 42 -1.95 -24.33 27.04
C PRO A 42 -1.15 -23.58 28.14
N ASN A 43 -0.62 -24.30 29.15
CA ASN A 43 0.05 -23.65 30.28
C ASN A 43 1.43 -23.07 29.91
N ASP A 44 2.19 -23.75 29.05
CA ASP A 44 3.56 -23.33 28.76
C ASP A 44 3.62 -21.99 28.00
N ILE A 45 2.79 -21.86 26.96
CA ILE A 45 2.63 -20.61 26.20
C ILE A 45 2.12 -19.49 27.10
N MET A 46 1.10 -19.74 27.93
CA MET A 46 0.60 -18.72 28.85
C MET A 46 1.66 -18.29 29.88
N GLN A 47 2.48 -19.21 30.39
CA GLN A 47 3.54 -18.88 31.35
C GLN A 47 4.69 -18.12 30.71
N GLU A 48 4.96 -18.34 29.42
CA GLU A 48 5.99 -17.62 28.67
C GLU A 48 5.55 -16.19 28.31
N TRP A 49 4.30 -16.01 27.89
CA TRP A 49 3.83 -14.75 27.31
C TRP A 49 3.24 -13.75 28.31
N LYS A 50 2.63 -14.23 29.40
CA LYS A 50 2.17 -13.37 30.49
C LYS A 50 3.26 -12.42 31.01
N PRO A 51 4.47 -12.90 31.39
CA PRO A 51 5.51 -12.00 31.90
C PRO A 51 6.01 -11.01 30.84
N LYS A 52 6.01 -11.39 29.55
CA LYS A 52 6.39 -10.49 28.45
C LYS A 52 5.39 -9.34 28.30
N PHE A 53 4.10 -9.63 28.41
CA PHE A 53 3.05 -8.61 28.33
C PHE A 53 2.99 -7.74 29.58
N THR A 54 3.16 -8.30 30.78
CA THR A 54 3.24 -7.48 32.00
C THR A 54 4.45 -6.56 31.96
N MET A 55 5.61 -7.03 31.48
CA MET A 55 6.79 -6.19 31.28
C MET A 55 6.53 -5.08 30.25
N LEU A 56 5.85 -5.37 29.14
CA LEU A 56 5.49 -4.37 28.13
C LEU A 56 4.55 -3.31 28.73
N LEU A 57 3.53 -3.72 29.50
CA LEU A 57 2.57 -2.79 30.10
C LEU A 57 3.24 -1.88 31.14
N SER A 58 4.15 -2.41 31.96
CA SER A 58 4.90 -1.65 32.96
C SER A 58 5.93 -0.68 32.36
N ASP A 59 6.43 -0.96 31.16
CA ASP A 59 7.44 -0.13 30.50
C ASP A 59 6.78 0.95 29.64
N GLU A 60 6.80 2.20 30.10
CA GLU A 60 6.25 3.34 29.33
C GLU A 60 7.07 3.66 28.08
N SER A 61 8.35 3.28 28.03
CA SER A 61 9.23 3.56 26.89
C SER A 61 9.00 2.63 25.70
N LYS A 62 8.42 1.45 25.96
CA LYS A 62 8.13 0.45 24.92
C LYS A 62 6.65 0.43 24.59
N GLN A 63 6.37 0.75 23.35
CA GLN A 63 5.01 0.74 22.81
C GLN A 63 4.61 -0.63 22.27
N GLU A 64 5.58 -1.41 21.77
CA GLU A 64 5.34 -2.65 21.03
C GLU A 64 6.31 -3.77 21.41
N LEU A 65 5.83 -5.00 21.34
CA LEU A 65 6.59 -6.23 21.44
C LEU A 65 6.50 -6.99 20.10
N ILE A 66 7.65 -7.21 19.48
CA ILE A 66 7.76 -7.90 18.18
C ILE A 66 8.40 -9.26 18.41
N SER A 67 7.70 -10.32 18.03
CA SER A 67 8.24 -11.68 18.03
C SER A 67 8.42 -12.18 16.61
N ARG A 68 9.68 -12.42 16.25
CA ARG A 68 10.11 -12.98 14.96
C ARG A 68 10.21 -14.51 14.99
N GLU A 69 9.86 -15.12 16.13
CA GLU A 69 9.84 -16.56 16.25
C GLU A 69 8.74 -17.14 15.37
N LYS A 70 9.02 -18.27 14.71
CA LYS A 70 8.03 -19.00 13.93
C LYS A 70 6.97 -19.52 14.90
N LYS A 71 5.83 -18.83 14.99
CA LYS A 71 4.65 -19.31 15.69
C LYS A 71 3.66 -19.88 14.69
N ASP A 72 3.12 -21.04 15.00
CA ASP A 72 1.99 -21.57 14.25
C ASP A 72 0.79 -20.64 14.40
N ARG A 73 -0.12 -20.69 13.42
CA ARG A 73 -1.34 -19.89 13.46
C ARG A 73 -2.15 -20.12 14.74
N ARG A 74 -2.22 -21.38 15.21
CA ARG A 74 -2.93 -21.77 16.43
C ARG A 74 -2.31 -21.16 17.68
N ASP A 75 -0.98 -21.22 17.79
CA ASP A 75 -0.25 -20.64 18.91
C ASP A 75 -0.47 -19.12 18.96
N PHE A 76 -0.45 -18.46 17.81
CA PHE A 76 -0.74 -17.04 17.74
C PHE A 76 -2.18 -16.73 18.16
N ASP A 77 -3.17 -17.51 17.73
CA ASP A 77 -4.56 -17.28 18.10
C ASP A 77 -4.72 -17.35 19.63
N GLU A 78 -4.09 -18.33 20.30
CA GLU A 78 -4.09 -18.43 21.76
C GLU A 78 -3.40 -17.24 22.45
N ILE A 79 -2.23 -16.84 21.95
CA ILE A 79 -1.49 -15.67 22.47
C ILE A 79 -2.29 -14.38 22.21
N SER A 80 -3.00 -14.29 21.09
CA SER A 80 -3.79 -13.12 20.71
C SER A 80 -4.96 -12.94 21.67
N VAL A 81 -5.65 -14.03 22.05
CA VAL A 81 -6.72 -14.00 23.07
C VAL A 81 -6.16 -13.55 24.41
N LEU A 82 -4.98 -14.02 24.79
CA LEU A 82 -4.30 -13.56 26.02
C LEU A 82 -3.97 -12.06 25.95
N ALA A 83 -3.42 -11.58 24.85
CA ALA A 83 -3.08 -10.18 24.65
C ALA A 83 -4.32 -9.28 24.70
N THR A 84 -5.40 -9.67 24.03
CA THR A 84 -6.68 -8.94 24.05
C THR A 84 -7.28 -8.88 25.46
N ARG A 85 -7.18 -9.97 26.24
CA ARG A 85 -7.59 -9.96 27.67
C ARG A 85 -6.78 -8.98 28.51
N MET A 86 -5.53 -8.71 28.14
CA MET A 86 -4.65 -7.73 28.79
C MET A 86 -4.77 -6.32 28.19
N GLY A 87 -5.69 -6.09 27.24
CA GLY A 87 -5.91 -4.79 26.60
C GLY A 87 -4.89 -4.42 25.52
N LEU A 88 -4.13 -5.39 25.00
CA LEU A 88 -3.16 -5.19 23.93
C LEU A 88 -3.77 -5.52 22.56
N TYR A 89 -3.32 -4.81 21.54
CA TYR A 89 -3.62 -5.09 20.13
C TYR A 89 -2.62 -6.10 19.60
N SER A 90 -3.12 -7.12 18.92
CA SER A 90 -2.31 -8.19 18.33
C SER A 90 -2.51 -8.20 16.81
N HIS A 91 -1.42 -8.40 16.07
CA HIS A 91 -1.48 -8.59 14.62
C HIS A 91 -0.32 -9.46 14.14
N MET A 92 -0.59 -10.36 13.20
CA MET A 92 0.43 -11.19 12.56
C MET A 92 0.74 -10.65 11.16
N TYR A 93 1.96 -10.12 10.98
CA TYR A 93 2.46 -9.68 9.68
C TYR A 93 3.34 -10.79 9.08
N SER A 94 2.81 -11.50 8.08
CA SER A 94 3.49 -12.64 7.45
C SER A 94 3.84 -13.73 8.49
N LYS A 95 5.08 -13.77 8.98
CA LYS A 95 5.57 -14.73 9.99
C LYS A 95 5.90 -14.09 11.34
N VAL A 96 5.67 -12.79 11.49
CA VAL A 96 6.04 -12.02 12.68
C VAL A 96 4.79 -11.62 13.46
N ALA A 97 4.74 -11.99 14.74
CA ALA A 97 3.66 -11.60 15.63
C ALA A 97 4.01 -10.29 16.35
N VAL A 98 3.12 -9.31 16.29
CA VAL A 98 3.31 -7.98 16.90
C VAL A 98 2.19 -7.72 17.90
N PHE A 99 2.58 -7.23 19.08
CA PHE A 99 1.68 -6.85 20.15
C PHE A 99 1.94 -5.41 20.54
N SER A 100 0.91 -4.58 20.64
CA SER A 100 1.05 -3.14 20.84
C SER A 100 0.01 -2.58 21.81
N LYS A 101 0.39 -1.50 22.50
CA LYS A 101 -0.54 -0.69 23.31
C LYS A 101 -1.48 0.15 22.43
N VAL A 102 -1.10 0.39 21.17
CA VAL A 102 -1.88 1.18 20.21
C VAL A 102 -2.44 0.28 19.09
N PRO A 103 -3.53 0.69 18.44
CA PRO A 103 -4.06 -0.05 17.30
C PRO A 103 -3.00 -0.22 16.21
N LEU A 104 -2.84 -1.45 15.77
CA LEU A 104 -1.86 -1.83 14.75
C LEU A 104 -2.42 -1.56 13.34
N PRO A 105 -1.61 -1.01 12.41
CA PRO A 105 -2.02 -0.81 11.02
C PRO A 105 -2.22 -2.16 10.30
N ASN A 106 -2.93 -2.16 9.16
CA ASN A 106 -3.10 -3.39 8.39
C ASN A 106 -1.84 -3.79 7.58
N TYR A 107 -0.91 -2.86 7.36
CA TYR A 107 0.30 -3.11 6.59
C TYR A 107 1.52 -2.44 7.23
N ARG A 108 2.63 -3.18 7.28
CA ARG A 108 3.93 -2.73 7.80
C ARG A 108 5.06 -3.14 6.86
N TYR A 109 5.69 -2.13 6.25
CA TYR A 109 6.76 -2.34 5.26
C TYR A 109 8.05 -2.92 5.85
N ASP A 110 8.24 -2.78 7.16
CA ASP A 110 9.42 -3.23 7.90
C ASP A 110 9.36 -4.73 8.23
N LEU A 111 8.16 -5.31 8.19
CA LEU A 111 7.89 -6.73 8.48
C LEU A 111 7.48 -7.52 7.23
N ASP A 112 7.38 -6.86 6.08
CA ASP A 112 7.02 -7.49 4.83
C ASP A 112 8.22 -8.18 4.17
N GLU A 113 8.32 -9.50 4.34
CA GLU A 113 9.33 -10.35 3.68
C GLU A 113 9.19 -10.38 2.15
N ARG A 114 7.99 -10.10 1.63
CA ARG A 114 7.72 -10.11 0.18
C ARG A 114 8.04 -8.78 -0.47
N ARG A 115 8.40 -7.77 0.33
CA ARG A 115 8.85 -6.50 -0.20
C ARG A 115 10.07 -6.78 -1.07
N PRO A 116 10.01 -6.51 -2.40
CA PRO A 116 11.19 -6.64 -3.22
C PRO A 116 12.21 -5.69 -2.61
N GLN A 117 13.28 -6.26 -2.04
CA GLN A 117 14.45 -5.47 -1.69
C GLN A 117 14.87 -4.87 -3.01
N ARG A 118 14.68 -3.56 -3.16
CA ARG A 118 15.40 -2.80 -4.18
C ARG A 118 16.85 -2.80 -3.72
N GLU A 119 17.49 -3.96 -3.79
CA GLU A 119 18.92 -4.08 -3.66
C GLU A 119 19.47 -3.29 -4.84
N VAL A 120 19.97 -2.10 -4.57
CA VAL A 120 20.78 -1.37 -5.53
C VAL A 120 22.12 -2.10 -5.54
N SER A 121 22.19 -3.22 -6.24
CA SER A 121 23.44 -3.90 -6.52
C SER A 121 24.23 -3.03 -7.49
N MET A 122 25.02 -2.09 -6.96
CA MET A 122 25.94 -1.35 -7.80
C MET A 122 27.09 -2.27 -8.18
N PRO A 123 27.38 -2.45 -9.47
CA PRO A 123 28.60 -3.10 -9.90
C PRO A 123 29.80 -2.42 -9.23
N ILE A 124 30.79 -3.21 -8.81
CA ILE A 124 31.97 -2.69 -8.11
C ILE A 124 32.71 -1.62 -8.91
N THR A 125 32.59 -1.66 -10.24
CA THR A 125 33.12 -0.65 -11.17
C THR A 125 32.44 0.70 -11.00
N VAL A 126 31.11 0.73 -10.83
CA VAL A 126 30.33 1.94 -10.56
C VAL A 126 30.71 2.50 -9.20
N PHE A 127 30.78 1.65 -8.17
CA PHE A 127 31.21 2.07 -6.83
C PHE A 127 32.61 2.71 -6.85
N ARG A 128 33.58 2.11 -7.56
CA ARG A 128 34.94 2.67 -7.71
C ARG A 128 34.95 3.99 -8.48
N ARG A 129 34.17 4.13 -9.55
CA ARG A 129 34.08 5.39 -10.31
C ARG A 129 33.45 6.51 -9.47
N VAL A 130 32.36 6.21 -8.77
CA VAL A 130 31.72 7.17 -7.86
C VAL A 130 32.68 7.57 -6.73
N GLY A 131 33.41 6.62 -6.16
CA GLY A 131 34.45 6.88 -5.16
C GLY A 131 35.56 7.79 -5.70
N ALA A 132 36.07 7.51 -6.90
CA ALA A 132 37.08 8.35 -7.54
C ALA A 132 36.56 9.76 -7.84
N HIS A 133 35.33 9.92 -8.35
CA HIS A 133 34.72 11.23 -8.55
C HIS A 133 34.48 11.99 -7.25
N PHE A 134 34.13 11.28 -6.17
CA PHE A 134 33.96 11.88 -4.85
C PHE A 134 35.31 12.36 -4.29
N GLU A 135 36.36 11.55 -4.42
CA GLU A 135 37.72 11.92 -4.03
C GLU A 135 38.26 13.08 -4.86
N GLU A 136 38.04 13.08 -6.18
CA GLU A 136 38.35 14.20 -7.07
C GLU A 136 37.57 15.46 -6.67
N TYR A 137 36.28 15.34 -6.34
CA TYR A 137 35.47 16.47 -5.88
C TYR A 137 35.97 17.02 -4.54
N LEU A 138 36.33 16.17 -3.57
CA LEU A 138 36.92 16.60 -2.31
C LEU A 138 38.28 17.29 -2.53
N SER A 139 39.09 16.73 -3.44
CA SER A 139 40.38 17.30 -3.86
C SER A 139 40.18 18.63 -4.59
N ARG A 140 39.13 18.76 -5.40
CA ARG A 140 38.81 19.99 -6.12
C ARG A 140 38.21 21.02 -5.19
N LYS A 141 37.35 20.64 -4.24
CA LYS A 141 36.83 21.52 -3.19
C LYS A 141 37.94 22.06 -2.27
N SER A 142 38.96 21.24 -1.96
CA SER A 142 40.13 21.71 -1.21
C SER A 142 41.02 22.63 -2.04
N ARG A 143 41.13 22.40 -3.36
CA ARG A 143 41.89 23.25 -4.31
C ARG A 143 41.16 24.52 -4.74
N THR A 144 39.83 24.53 -4.86
CA THR A 144 39.02 25.67 -5.30
C THR A 144 38.87 26.75 -4.22
N ASN A 145 39.24 26.45 -2.97
CA ASN A 145 39.59 27.49 -2.00
C ASN A 145 40.89 28.25 -2.36
N LYS A 146 41.55 27.87 -3.46
CA LYS A 146 42.77 28.47 -3.99
C LYS A 146 42.78 28.41 -5.52
N SER A 147 42.20 29.43 -6.14
CA SER A 147 42.33 29.80 -7.57
C SER A 147 41.30 29.22 -8.53
N PHE A 148 40.43 30.11 -9.01
CA PHE A 148 39.77 30.04 -10.31
C PHE A 148 40.82 30.24 -11.41
N SER A 149 40.84 29.40 -12.45
CA SER A 149 41.31 29.71 -13.81
C SER A 149 41.08 28.50 -14.74
N ASP A 150 40.21 28.70 -15.73
CA ASP A 150 40.38 28.39 -17.16
C ASP A 150 40.48 26.96 -17.75
N LEU A 151 39.50 26.68 -18.64
CA LEU A 151 39.57 26.07 -20.01
C LEU A 151 40.00 24.59 -20.12
N SER A 152 39.63 23.73 -21.09
CA SER A 152 38.76 23.71 -22.29
C SER A 152 38.72 22.25 -22.81
N SER A 153 37.61 21.85 -23.43
CA SER A 153 37.38 20.88 -24.53
C SER A 153 38.44 19.83 -24.93
N SER A 154 38.02 18.56 -25.14
CA SER A 154 38.29 17.86 -26.41
C SER A 154 37.47 16.57 -26.60
N ASP A 155 37.29 16.29 -27.88
CA ASP A 155 36.43 15.38 -28.64
C ASP A 155 36.93 13.91 -28.66
N GLY A 156 36.08 12.96 -29.08
CA GLY A 156 36.47 11.55 -29.23
C GLY A 156 35.36 10.60 -29.69
N SER A 157 35.14 10.57 -31.01
CA SER A 157 34.23 9.67 -31.75
C SER A 157 34.94 8.42 -32.31
N LEU A 158 34.34 7.23 -32.18
CA LEU A 158 34.40 6.03 -33.07
C LEU A 158 33.66 4.87 -32.35
N GLY A 159 32.96 3.89 -32.94
CA GLY A 159 32.67 3.47 -34.30
C GLY A 159 31.76 2.22 -34.21
N THR A 160 30.93 2.01 -35.22
CA THR A 160 29.90 0.96 -35.35
C THR A 160 30.50 -0.35 -35.86
N ASP A 161 30.03 -1.52 -35.40
CA ASP A 161 30.04 -2.78 -36.17
C ASP A 161 28.95 -3.75 -35.66
N GLU A 162 28.29 -4.44 -36.59
CA GLU A 162 27.00 -5.15 -36.46
C GLU A 162 27.19 -6.69 -36.48
N GLY A 163 26.34 -7.42 -35.73
CA GLY A 163 26.22 -8.89 -35.84
C GLY A 163 25.20 -9.49 -34.86
N PRO A 164 24.48 -10.57 -35.22
CA PRO A 164 23.02 -10.60 -35.14
C PRO A 164 22.44 -11.39 -33.96
N PHE A 165 21.32 -10.89 -33.42
CA PHE A 165 20.38 -11.56 -32.51
C PHE A 165 20.79 -11.65 -31.03
N GLU A 166 20.50 -10.61 -30.24
CA GLU A 166 19.75 -10.72 -28.98
C GLU A 166 19.51 -9.33 -28.35
N GLN A 167 18.24 -9.01 -28.11
CA GLN A 167 17.69 -8.04 -27.14
C GLN A 167 18.47 -6.73 -26.85
N PRO A 168 17.95 -5.54 -27.24
CA PRO A 168 18.45 -4.29 -26.68
C PRO A 168 17.81 -4.05 -25.29
N GLU A 169 18.55 -4.46 -24.26
CA GLU A 169 18.60 -3.72 -23.00
C GLU A 169 18.82 -2.22 -23.33
N PRO A 170 17.98 -1.26 -22.89
CA PRO A 170 18.11 0.13 -23.30
C PRO A 170 19.29 0.84 -22.63
N LEU A 171 20.51 0.42 -22.94
CA LEU A 171 21.73 1.15 -22.67
C LEU A 171 21.83 2.27 -23.72
N ALA A 172 21.83 3.52 -23.25
CA ALA A 172 21.95 4.75 -24.04
C ALA A 172 20.76 5.10 -24.97
N SER A 173 19.53 5.20 -24.43
CA SER A 173 18.44 5.84 -25.16
C SER A 173 18.69 7.35 -25.26
N SER A 174 18.94 7.85 -26.48
CA SER A 174 19.08 9.29 -26.72
C SER A 174 17.85 10.04 -26.20
N LYS A 175 18.03 11.27 -25.70
CA LYS A 175 16.93 12.11 -25.19
C LYS A 175 15.72 12.14 -26.15
N ALA A 176 15.97 12.16 -27.46
CA ALA A 176 14.95 12.13 -28.51
C ALA A 176 14.15 10.82 -28.55
N VAL A 177 14.77 9.66 -28.34
CA VAL A 177 14.07 8.37 -28.29
C VAL A 177 13.21 8.27 -27.03
N VAL A 178 13.73 8.73 -25.88
CA VAL A 178 12.95 8.79 -24.63
C VAL A 178 11.75 9.73 -24.77
N GLU A 179 11.94 10.93 -25.32
CA GLU A 179 10.86 11.89 -25.58
C GLU A 179 9.80 11.31 -26.54
N LYS A 180 10.22 10.60 -27.60
CA LYS A 180 9.29 9.95 -28.54
C LYS A 180 8.44 8.88 -27.85
N ILE A 181 9.04 8.06 -26.98
CA ILE A 181 8.31 7.04 -26.20
C ILE A 181 7.34 7.71 -25.23
N LEU A 182 7.76 8.75 -24.50
CA LEU A 182 6.92 9.48 -23.56
C LEU A 182 5.74 10.15 -24.28
N TRP A 183 5.99 10.76 -25.43
CA TRP A 183 4.97 11.35 -26.28
C TRP A 183 3.93 10.32 -26.73
N GLN A 184 4.38 9.17 -27.26
CA GLN A 184 3.50 8.11 -27.72
C GLN A 184 2.62 7.56 -26.58
N ARG A 185 3.20 7.33 -25.40
CA ARG A 185 2.45 6.92 -24.20
C ARG A 185 1.44 7.98 -23.77
N SER A 186 1.84 9.26 -23.78
CA SER A 186 0.95 10.37 -23.41
C SER A 186 -0.25 10.47 -24.35
N LEU A 187 -0.05 10.22 -25.65
CA LEU A 187 -1.11 10.19 -26.64
C LEU A 187 -2.07 9.02 -26.40
N GLN A 188 -1.55 7.81 -26.15
CA GLN A 188 -2.37 6.64 -25.82
C GLN A 188 -3.21 6.88 -24.56
N MET A 189 -2.61 7.44 -23.51
CA MET A 189 -3.33 7.76 -22.27
C MET A 189 -4.46 8.76 -22.49
N ARG A 190 -4.26 9.75 -23.37
CA ARG A 190 -5.32 10.71 -23.74
C ARG A 190 -6.49 10.01 -24.41
N VAL A 191 -6.22 9.11 -25.35
CA VAL A 191 -7.26 8.35 -26.07
C VAL A 191 -8.06 7.48 -25.10
N VAL A 192 -7.37 6.73 -24.22
CA VAL A 192 -8.03 5.90 -23.20
C VAL A 192 -8.87 6.75 -22.25
N GLN A 193 -8.33 7.88 -21.80
CA GLN A 193 -9.05 8.81 -20.93
C GLN A 193 -10.31 9.36 -21.61
N GLN A 194 -10.22 9.79 -22.86
CA GLN A 194 -11.36 10.32 -23.60
C GLN A 194 -12.44 9.25 -23.82
N ALA A 195 -12.05 8.07 -24.28
CA ALA A 195 -12.98 6.95 -24.45
C ALA A 195 -13.70 6.59 -23.14
N TRP A 196 -12.97 6.61 -22.01
CA TRP A 196 -13.57 6.41 -20.69
C TRP A 196 -14.54 7.54 -20.32
N GLN A 197 -14.19 8.80 -20.55
CA GLN A 197 -15.07 9.95 -20.24
C GLN A 197 -16.36 9.96 -21.08
N GLU A 198 -16.31 9.46 -22.31
CA GLU A 198 -17.46 9.39 -23.22
C GLU A 198 -18.42 8.23 -22.90
N SER A 199 -17.92 7.20 -22.21
CA SER A 199 -18.71 6.05 -21.76
C SER A 199 -19.82 6.43 -20.76
N SER A 200 -20.86 5.59 -20.65
CA SER A 200 -21.97 5.81 -19.72
C SER A 200 -21.54 5.78 -18.25
N GLU A 201 -20.60 4.88 -17.92
CA GLU A 201 -20.00 4.80 -16.58
C GLU A 201 -19.16 6.05 -16.27
N GLY A 202 -18.34 6.49 -17.23
CA GLY A 202 -17.50 7.67 -17.06
C GLY A 202 -18.31 8.94 -16.83
N LYS A 203 -19.38 9.14 -17.60
CA LYS A 203 -20.31 10.27 -17.41
C LYS A 203 -20.93 10.27 -16.00
N ARG A 204 -21.45 9.12 -15.56
CA ARG A 204 -22.03 8.98 -14.21
C ARG A 204 -21.02 9.28 -13.10
N MET A 205 -19.79 8.75 -13.23
CA MET A 205 -18.74 9.01 -12.23
C MET A 205 -18.30 10.48 -12.23
N LEU A 206 -18.20 11.12 -13.40
CA LEU A 206 -17.86 12.55 -13.49
C LEU A 206 -18.93 13.44 -12.86
N GLU A 207 -20.21 13.13 -13.06
CA GLU A 207 -21.32 13.83 -12.41
C GLU A 207 -21.24 13.75 -10.88
N PHE A 208 -20.98 12.55 -10.34
CA PHE A 208 -20.76 12.38 -8.90
C PHE A 208 -19.55 13.20 -8.41
N ARG A 209 -18.42 13.11 -9.11
CA ARG A 209 -17.19 13.84 -8.75
C ARG A 209 -17.40 15.36 -8.74
N ARG A 210 -18.17 15.92 -9.67
CA ARG A 210 -18.48 17.37 -9.73
C ARG A 210 -19.14 17.90 -8.46
N ASN A 211 -19.84 17.04 -7.71
CA ASN A 211 -20.50 17.44 -6.47
C ASN A 211 -19.52 17.48 -5.27
N LEU A 212 -18.36 16.86 -5.37
CA LEU A 212 -17.38 16.82 -4.28
C LEU A 212 -16.69 18.20 -4.10
N PRO A 213 -16.53 18.69 -2.87
CA PRO A 213 -15.84 19.95 -2.61
C PRO A 213 -14.43 20.01 -3.20
N GLY A 214 -13.64 18.94 -3.06
CA GLY A 214 -12.29 18.88 -3.60
C GLY A 214 -12.23 18.93 -5.14
N TYR A 215 -13.27 18.50 -5.84
CA TYR A 215 -13.31 18.61 -7.30
C TYR A 215 -13.55 20.05 -7.76
N LYS A 216 -14.28 20.86 -6.98
CA LYS A 216 -14.51 22.28 -7.29
C LYS A 216 -13.22 23.10 -7.16
N GLU A 217 -12.35 22.72 -6.23
CA GLU A 217 -11.05 23.37 -6.02
C GLU A 217 -9.92 22.76 -6.86
N LYS A 218 -10.21 21.75 -7.68
CA LYS A 218 -9.22 20.99 -8.46
C LYS A 218 -8.25 21.89 -9.23
N GLU A 219 -8.74 22.89 -9.96
CA GLU A 219 -7.87 23.73 -10.79
C GLU A 219 -6.98 24.66 -9.95
N ALA A 220 -7.46 25.11 -8.78
CA ALA A 220 -6.65 25.88 -7.85
C ALA A 220 -5.51 25.02 -7.28
N ILE A 221 -5.84 23.81 -6.83
CA ILE A 221 -4.84 22.84 -6.33
C ILE A 221 -3.82 22.50 -7.42
N LEU A 222 -4.27 22.16 -8.64
CA LEU A 222 -3.34 21.86 -9.74
C LEU A 222 -2.43 23.04 -10.09
N SER A 223 -2.94 24.28 -10.02
CA SER A 223 -2.11 25.45 -10.21
C SER A 223 -1.05 25.60 -9.10
N VAL A 224 -1.37 25.26 -7.85
CA VAL A 224 -0.41 25.34 -6.74
C VAL A 224 0.65 24.25 -6.88
N ILE A 225 0.25 23.00 -7.18
CA ILE A 225 1.16 21.88 -7.44
C ILE A 225 2.12 22.20 -8.59
N SER A 226 1.63 22.83 -9.68
CA SER A 226 2.48 23.14 -10.84
C SER A 226 3.59 24.16 -10.54
N LYS A 227 3.41 25.01 -9.52
CA LYS A 227 4.32 26.11 -9.17
C LYS A 227 5.27 25.74 -8.03
N ASN A 228 4.88 24.79 -7.18
CA ASN A 228 5.58 24.46 -5.95
C ASN A 228 6.17 23.06 -5.99
N GLN A 229 7.37 22.89 -5.46
CA GLN A 229 7.99 21.56 -5.33
C GLN A 229 7.36 20.74 -4.19
N VAL A 230 6.82 21.41 -3.16
CA VAL A 230 6.16 20.80 -1.99
C VAL A 230 4.88 21.58 -1.66
N GLU A 231 3.79 20.86 -1.40
CA GLU A 231 2.49 21.40 -0.99
C GLU A 231 1.90 20.53 0.13
N LEU A 232 1.15 21.16 1.05
CA LEU A 232 0.39 20.48 2.09
C LEU A 232 -1.11 20.56 1.78
N CYS A 233 -1.75 19.43 1.51
CA CYS A 233 -3.20 19.33 1.36
C CYS A 233 -3.85 18.89 2.68
N ILE A 234 -4.60 19.79 3.34
CA ILE A 234 -5.38 19.47 4.54
C ILE A 234 -6.82 19.15 4.12
N THR A 235 -7.35 18.02 4.58
CA THR A 235 -8.72 17.59 4.26
C THR A 235 -9.57 17.56 5.53
N LYS A 236 -10.86 17.85 5.37
CA LYS A 236 -11.86 17.70 6.44
C LYS A 236 -12.96 16.77 5.95
N THR A 237 -13.23 15.73 6.72
CA THR A 237 -14.36 14.83 6.46
C THR A 237 -15.65 15.51 6.89
N ILE A 238 -16.60 15.64 5.98
CA ILE A 238 -17.97 16.07 6.29
C ILE A 238 -18.78 14.78 6.44
N LEU A 239 -19.23 14.50 7.67
CA LEU A 239 -20.19 13.43 7.99
C LEU A 239 -21.62 13.94 7.79
#